data_AF-A0A383A1C7-F1
#
_entry.id   AF-A0A383A1C7-F1
#
_cell.length_a   1.000
_cell.length_b   1.000
_cell.length_c   1.000
_cell.angle_alpha   90.00
_cell.angle_beta   90.00
_cell.angle_gamma   90.00
#
_symmetry.space_group_name_H-M   'P 1'
#
loop_
_entity.id
_entity.type
_entity.pdbx_description
1 polymer ?
#
loop_
_entity_poly.entity_id
_entity_poly.type
_entity_poly.pdbx_seq_one_letter_code
_entity_poly.pdbx_strand_id
1 'polypeptide(L)'
;FKVNLRGLSKSSSVWFSDATYKDTSGTINFNKAETKEMSNVLSQAGKTFQTLKADVLNHIGDSDINILVKTFNNTKVREGEKITDTRQHTRGLIAYVYDKLKKDVDKVKRPETKKEKQLTMDNKMKFFRSNSSQLVKIFDMQNLLVDAKELIIRKLEKSKGLMDTFVRTNNGYRVTQPEGFVAVDHMGKAVKLVDRLEFAHQNFTAAKNWDK
;
A
#
# COMPACT_ATOMS: atom_id res chain seq x y z
N PHE A 1 22.33 6.00 30.59
CA PHE A 1 23.25 7.09 30.23
C PHE A 1 22.43 8.33 29.89
N LYS A 2 22.57 9.45 30.63
CA LYS A 2 21.95 10.75 30.29
C LYS A 2 23.07 11.74 29.97
N VAL A 3 23.11 12.25 28.74
CA VAL A 3 24.09 13.26 28.33
C VAL A 3 23.57 14.63 28.76
N ASN A 4 24.40 15.43 29.44
CA ASN A 4 24.05 16.78 29.88
C ASN A 4 24.36 17.80 28.78
N LEU A 5 23.32 18.32 28.13
CA LEU A 5 23.45 19.28 27.02
C LEU A 5 23.43 20.75 27.47
N ARG A 6 23.24 21.04 28.77
CA ARG A 6 23.00 22.41 29.26
C ARG A 6 24.18 23.38 29.04
N GLY A 7 25.38 22.86 28.76
CA GLY A 7 26.60 23.67 28.53
C GLY A 7 27.06 23.76 27.07
N LEU A 8 26.32 23.17 26.12
CA LEU A 8 26.73 23.17 24.70
C LEU A 8 26.12 24.36 23.95
N SER A 9 26.90 24.97 23.06
CA SER A 9 26.42 25.99 22.13
C SER A 9 25.48 25.37 21.09
N LYS A 10 24.33 26.01 20.84
CA LYS A 10 23.39 25.57 19.79
C LYS A 10 23.98 25.93 18.42
N SER A 11 24.28 24.93 17.59
CA SER A 11 24.69 25.10 16.19
C SER A 11 23.76 24.29 15.30
N SER A 12 23.32 24.87 14.17
CA SER A 12 22.50 24.16 13.17
C SER A 12 23.25 23.00 12.49
N SER A 13 24.57 22.92 12.66
CA SER A 13 25.42 21.85 12.14
C SER A 13 25.56 20.66 13.11
N VAL A 14 25.02 20.75 14.33
CA VAL A 14 25.13 19.70 15.36
C VAL A 14 23.73 19.32 15.82
N TRP A 15 23.37 18.05 15.66
CA TRP A 15 22.10 17.50 16.12
C TRP A 15 22.34 16.41 17.18
N PHE A 16 21.40 16.28 18.11
CA PHE A 16 21.42 15.29 19.18
C PHE A 16 20.01 14.69 19.34
N SER A 17 19.93 13.37 19.46
CA SER A 17 18.72 12.66 19.85
C SER A 17 19.03 11.78 21.04
N ASP A 18 18.20 11.82 22.08
CA ASP A 18 18.21 10.79 23.11
C ASP A 18 17.29 9.62 22.72
N ALA A 19 17.48 8.48 23.37
CA ALA A 19 16.64 7.28 23.18
C ALA A 19 15.41 7.28 24.11
N THR A 20 15.05 8.40 24.72
CA THR A 20 13.91 8.44 25.64
C THR A 20 12.62 8.60 24.85
N TYR A 21 11.66 7.72 25.15
CA TYR A 21 10.32 7.81 24.58
C TYR A 21 9.67 9.10 25.07
N LYS A 22 9.43 10.05 24.16
CA LYS A 22 8.67 11.26 24.48
C LYS A 22 7.19 10.87 24.54
N ASP A 23 6.56 11.01 25.70
CA ASP A 23 5.14 10.73 25.85
C ASP A 23 4.32 11.69 24.98
N THR A 24 3.70 11.15 23.94
CA THR A 24 2.83 11.85 22.99
C THR A 24 1.37 11.38 23.10
N SER A 25 1.00 10.71 24.20
CA SER A 25 -0.34 10.12 24.40
C SER A 25 -1.47 11.15 24.27
N GLY A 26 -1.20 12.43 24.56
CA GLY A 26 -2.17 13.53 24.38
C GLY A 26 -2.41 13.96 22.92
N THR A 27 -1.52 13.61 21.99
CA THR A 27 -1.55 14.09 20.58
C THR A 27 -1.92 12.97 19.60
N ILE A 28 -1.68 11.71 19.96
CA ILE A 28 -1.88 10.53 19.10
C ILE A 28 -3.35 10.06 19.07
N ASN A 29 -4.14 10.34 20.10
CA ASN A 29 -5.56 9.94 20.11
C ASN A 29 -6.38 10.74 19.10
N PHE A 30 -7.23 10.06 18.32
CA PHE A 30 -8.16 10.73 17.42
C PHE A 30 -9.06 11.70 18.18
N ASN A 31 -9.23 12.91 17.65
CA ASN A 31 -10.24 13.83 18.15
C ASN A 31 -11.63 13.42 17.66
N LYS A 32 -12.70 14.06 18.17
CA LYS A 32 -14.10 13.73 17.81
C LYS A 32 -14.36 13.73 16.29
N ALA A 33 -13.77 14.67 15.55
CA ALA A 33 -13.95 14.76 14.10
C ALA A 33 -13.22 13.62 13.37
N GLU A 34 -11.96 13.35 13.74
CA GLU A 34 -11.16 12.25 13.19
C GLU A 34 -11.80 10.88 13.52
N THR A 35 -12.34 10.70 14.73
CA THR A 35 -13.10 9.50 15.12
C THR A 35 -14.34 9.33 14.25
N LYS A 36 -15.11 10.40 14.02
CA LYS A 36 -16.30 10.35 13.17
C LYS A 36 -15.95 9.97 11.74
N GLU A 37 -14.87 10.54 11.20
CA GLU A 37 -14.36 10.21 9.87
C GLU A 37 -13.97 8.73 9.77
N MET A 38 -13.15 8.25 10.72
CA MET A 38 -12.78 6.83 10.81
C MET A 38 -14.01 5.92 10.91
N SER A 39 -14.97 6.23 11.79
CA SER A 39 -16.20 5.45 11.94
C SER A 39 -17.03 5.39 10.66
N ASN A 40 -17.09 6.49 9.89
CA ASN A 40 -17.78 6.52 8.60
C ASN A 40 -17.11 5.60 7.59
N VAL A 41 -15.78 5.68 7.45
CA VAL A 41 -15.01 4.81 6.54
C VAL A 41 -15.20 3.33 6.92
N LEU A 42 -15.08 2.99 8.21
CA LEU A 42 -15.28 1.62 8.69
C LEU A 42 -16.73 1.13 8.50
N SER A 43 -17.73 2.00 8.66
CA SER A 43 -19.13 1.65 8.39
C SER A 43 -19.35 1.33 6.91
N GLN A 44 -18.80 2.15 6.01
CA GLN A 44 -18.85 1.89 4.57
C GLN A 44 -18.09 0.61 4.20
N ALA A 45 -16.94 0.35 4.83
CA ALA A 45 -16.18 -0.88 4.65
C ALA A 45 -16.99 -2.10 5.08
N GLY A 46 -17.63 -2.06 6.25
CA GLY A 46 -18.51 -3.13 6.72
C GLY A 46 -19.68 -3.40 5.78
N LYS A 47 -20.36 -2.36 5.30
CA LYS A 47 -21.43 -2.49 4.31
C LYS A 47 -20.93 -3.09 3.00
N THR A 48 -19.79 -2.62 2.50
CA THR A 48 -19.19 -3.11 1.26
C THR A 48 -18.79 -4.59 1.39
N PHE A 49 -18.15 -4.94 2.50
CA PHE A 49 -17.73 -6.31 2.82
C PHE A 49 -18.89 -7.31 2.77
N GLN A 50 -20.04 -6.94 3.33
CA GLN A 50 -21.25 -7.77 3.29
C GLN A 50 -21.77 -8.05 1.86
N THR A 51 -21.38 -7.24 0.87
CA THR A 51 -21.77 -7.44 -0.53
C THR A 51 -20.76 -8.26 -1.35
N LEU A 52 -19.62 -8.62 -0.75
CA LEU A 52 -18.58 -9.41 -1.37
C LEU A 52 -18.94 -10.90 -1.33
N LYS A 53 -18.64 -11.59 -2.42
CA LYS A 53 -18.83 -13.04 -2.53
C LYS A 53 -17.58 -13.77 -2.04
N ALA A 54 -17.74 -14.61 -1.01
CA ALA A 54 -16.64 -15.35 -0.39
C ALA A 54 -15.95 -16.32 -1.37
N ASP A 55 -16.72 -16.98 -2.24
CA ASP A 55 -16.19 -17.88 -3.27
C ASP A 55 -15.25 -17.15 -4.25
N VAL A 56 -15.62 -15.93 -4.66
CA VAL A 56 -14.80 -15.10 -5.56
C VAL A 56 -13.52 -14.65 -4.84
N LEU A 57 -13.62 -14.20 -3.59
CA LEU A 57 -12.46 -13.80 -2.78
C LEU A 57 -11.47 -14.94 -2.57
N ASN A 58 -11.97 -16.11 -2.16
CA ASN A 58 -11.14 -17.29 -1.93
C ASN A 58 -10.50 -17.77 -3.23
N HIS A 59 -11.24 -17.79 -4.34
CA HIS A 59 -10.68 -18.16 -5.62
C HIS A 59 -9.57 -17.20 -6.09
N ILE A 60 -9.72 -15.89 -5.86
CA ILE A 60 -8.63 -14.93 -6.11
C ILE A 60 -7.46 -15.19 -5.16
N GLY A 61 -7.72 -15.52 -3.89
CA GLY A 61 -6.71 -15.78 -2.87
C GLY A 61 -5.81 -16.98 -3.19
N ASP A 62 -6.41 -18.09 -3.59
CA ASP A 62 -5.77 -19.41 -3.69
C ASP A 62 -5.29 -19.78 -5.09
N SER A 63 -5.53 -18.91 -6.09
CA SER A 63 -5.13 -19.15 -7.49
C SER A 63 -4.07 -18.17 -7.98
N ASP A 64 -3.50 -18.47 -9.14
CA ASP A 64 -2.57 -17.59 -9.84
C ASP A 64 -3.20 -16.28 -10.36
N ILE A 65 -4.52 -16.12 -10.23
CA ILE A 65 -5.26 -14.87 -10.42
C ILE A 65 -4.76 -13.79 -9.46
N ASN A 66 -4.41 -14.17 -8.23
CA ASN A 66 -3.82 -13.27 -7.24
C ASN A 66 -2.62 -12.52 -7.80
N ILE A 67 -1.74 -13.26 -8.48
CA ILE A 67 -0.49 -12.74 -9.04
C ILE A 67 -0.81 -11.76 -10.17
N LEU A 68 -1.78 -12.06 -11.02
CA LEU A 68 -2.20 -11.17 -12.11
C LEU A 68 -2.76 -9.84 -11.57
N VAL A 69 -3.66 -9.91 -10.58
CA VAL A 69 -4.26 -8.74 -9.93
C VAL A 69 -3.19 -7.89 -9.23
N LYS A 70 -2.33 -8.50 -8.41
CA LYS A 70 -1.24 -7.79 -7.72
C LYS A 70 -0.26 -7.15 -8.68
N THR A 71 0.11 -7.84 -9.76
CA THR A 71 1.05 -7.31 -10.75
C THR A 71 0.48 -6.07 -11.42
N PHE A 72 -0.79 -6.10 -11.83
CA PHE A 72 -1.46 -4.94 -12.43
C PHE A 72 -1.61 -3.78 -11.43
N ASN A 73 -2.03 -4.07 -10.19
CA ASN A 73 -2.13 -3.02 -9.16
C ASN A 73 -0.77 -2.35 -8.90
N ASN A 74 0.32 -3.11 -8.91
CA ASN A 74 1.66 -2.57 -8.70
C ASN A 74 2.14 -1.69 -9.85
N THR A 75 1.70 -1.90 -11.10
CA THR A 75 2.04 -0.96 -12.19
C THR A 75 1.39 0.39 -11.93
N LYS A 76 0.14 0.42 -11.43
CA LYS A 76 -0.56 1.65 -11.08
C LYS A 76 0.02 2.39 -9.88
N VAL A 77 0.45 1.66 -8.85
CA VAL A 77 1.15 2.27 -7.70
C VAL A 77 2.48 2.91 -8.12
N ARG A 78 3.21 2.30 -9.06
CA ARG A 78 4.47 2.88 -9.59
C ARG A 78 4.24 4.14 -10.41
N GLU A 79 3.10 4.24 -11.07
CA GLU A 79 2.66 5.44 -11.80
C GLU A 79 2.17 6.55 -10.85
N GLY A 80 2.11 6.30 -9.54
CA GLY A 80 1.64 7.26 -8.54
C GLY A 80 0.12 7.42 -8.50
N GLU A 81 -0.63 6.55 -9.18
CA GLU A 81 -2.07 6.68 -9.35
C GLU A 81 -2.84 5.98 -8.22
N LYS A 82 -3.64 6.74 -7.46
CA LYS A 82 -4.69 6.16 -6.60
C LYS A 82 -5.80 5.61 -7.49
N ILE A 83 -6.36 4.46 -7.13
CA ILE A 83 -7.50 3.89 -7.85
C ILE A 83 -8.73 4.74 -7.54
N THR A 84 -9.10 5.65 -8.43
CA THR A 84 -10.28 6.53 -8.26
C THR A 84 -11.54 5.93 -8.86
N ASP A 85 -11.45 5.42 -10.08
CA ASP A 85 -12.54 4.71 -10.76
C ASP A 85 -12.27 3.20 -10.79
N THR A 86 -12.92 2.48 -9.88
CA THR A 86 -12.78 1.03 -9.74
C THR A 86 -13.37 0.24 -10.90
N ARG A 87 -14.34 0.81 -11.64
CA ARG A 87 -14.89 0.21 -12.86
C ARG A 87 -13.87 0.27 -13.99
N GLN A 88 -13.27 1.44 -14.21
CA GLN A 88 -12.21 1.60 -15.20
C GLN A 88 -10.98 0.77 -14.83
N HIS A 89 -10.60 0.74 -13.55
CA HIS A 89 -9.50 -0.09 -13.08
C HIS A 89 -9.74 -1.58 -13.35
N THR A 90 -10.96 -2.06 -13.10
CA THR A 90 -11.35 -3.45 -13.42
C THR A 90 -11.31 -3.72 -14.93
N ARG A 91 -11.79 -2.79 -15.76
CA ARG A 91 -11.69 -2.91 -17.23
C ARG A 91 -10.24 -2.98 -17.69
N GLY A 92 -9.38 -2.11 -17.14
CA GLY A 92 -7.94 -2.10 -17.41
C GLY A 92 -7.26 -3.40 -17.00
N LEU A 93 -7.61 -3.96 -15.84
CA LEU A 93 -7.12 -5.26 -15.39
C LEU A 93 -7.50 -6.37 -16.37
N ILE A 94 -8.75 -6.41 -16.82
CA ILE A 94 -9.24 -7.43 -17.76
C ILE A 94 -8.47 -7.33 -19.09
N ALA A 95 -8.25 -6.12 -19.60
CA ALA A 95 -7.48 -5.87 -20.81
C ALA A 95 -6.00 -6.30 -20.65
N TYR A 96 -5.36 -5.90 -19.55
CA TYR A 96 -4.00 -6.29 -19.22
C TYR A 96 -3.82 -7.82 -19.17
N VAL A 97 -4.75 -8.53 -18.51
CA VAL A 97 -4.70 -9.99 -18.42
C VAL A 97 -4.89 -10.62 -19.79
N TYR A 98 -5.83 -10.12 -20.59
CA TYR A 98 -6.05 -10.59 -21.96
C TYR A 98 -4.77 -10.47 -22.79
N ASP A 99 -4.16 -9.28 -22.83
CA ASP A 99 -2.95 -9.03 -23.62
C ASP A 99 -1.78 -9.90 -23.17
N LYS A 100 -1.62 -10.08 -21.86
CA LYS A 100 -0.56 -10.92 -21.30
C LYS A 100 -0.73 -12.38 -21.71
N LEU A 101 -1.93 -12.94 -21.52
CA LEU A 101 -2.20 -14.34 -21.85
C LEU A 101 -2.19 -14.58 -23.37
N LYS A 102 -2.69 -13.63 -24.16
CA LYS A 102 -2.67 -13.70 -25.62
C LYS A 102 -1.24 -13.73 -26.16
N LYS A 103 -0.35 -12.89 -25.63
CA LYS A 103 1.09 -12.93 -25.94
C LYS A 103 1.71 -14.28 -25.60
N ASP A 104 1.31 -14.91 -24.50
CA ASP A 104 1.81 -16.23 -24.11
C ASP A 104 1.31 -17.35 -25.02
N VAL A 105 0.09 -17.26 -25.54
CA VAL A 105 -0.44 -18.18 -26.57
C VAL A 105 0.30 -17.99 -27.89
N ASP A 106 0.49 -16.74 -28.33
CA ASP A 106 1.07 -16.42 -29.64
C ASP A 106 2.56 -16.79 -29.76
N LYS A 107 3.28 -16.78 -28.63
CA LYS A 107 4.69 -17.24 -28.58
C LYS A 107 4.84 -18.74 -28.83
N VAL A 108 3.77 -19.53 -28.64
CA VAL A 108 3.84 -20.99 -28.79
C VAL A 108 3.54 -21.42 -30.22
N LYS A 109 4.50 -22.12 -30.82
CA LYS A 109 4.39 -22.66 -32.18
C LYS A 109 3.76 -24.07 -32.22
N ARG A 110 3.95 -24.88 -31.18
CA ARG A 110 3.42 -26.25 -31.12
C ARG A 110 1.89 -26.25 -30.95
N PRO A 111 1.12 -26.93 -31.81
CA PRO A 111 -0.34 -26.90 -31.77
C PRO A 111 -0.96 -27.35 -30.44
N GLU A 112 -0.45 -28.43 -29.85
CA GLU A 112 -0.98 -28.99 -28.59
C GLU A 112 -0.81 -28.02 -27.41
N THR A 113 0.41 -27.54 -27.18
CA THR A 113 0.70 -26.55 -26.14
C THR A 113 -0.04 -25.24 -26.36
N LYS A 114 -0.26 -24.85 -27.64
CA LYS A 114 -1.06 -23.66 -27.96
C LYS A 114 -2.52 -23.85 -27.54
N LYS A 115 -3.11 -25.03 -27.75
CA LYS A 115 -4.47 -25.36 -27.29
C LYS A 115 -4.58 -25.31 -25.75
N GLU A 116 -3.61 -25.87 -25.03
CA GLU A 116 -3.60 -25.85 -23.56
C GLU A 116 -3.52 -24.42 -23.00
N LYS A 117 -2.67 -23.58 -23.59
CA LYS A 117 -2.58 -22.16 -23.20
C LYS A 117 -3.84 -21.39 -23.58
N GLN A 118 -4.46 -21.68 -24.71
CA GLN A 118 -5.73 -21.07 -25.10
C GLN A 118 -6.84 -21.43 -24.10
N LEU A 119 -6.95 -22.70 -23.71
CA LEU A 119 -7.91 -23.13 -22.68
C LEU A 119 -7.66 -22.43 -21.33
N THR A 120 -6.40 -22.32 -20.93
CA THR A 120 -6.01 -21.58 -19.72
C THR A 120 -6.42 -20.10 -19.80
N MET A 121 -6.17 -19.47 -20.96
CA MET A 121 -6.58 -18.10 -21.22
C MET A 121 -8.10 -17.95 -21.15
N ASP A 122 -8.85 -18.82 -21.82
CA ASP A 122 -10.31 -18.76 -21.87
C ASP A 122 -10.93 -18.92 -20.48
N ASN A 123 -10.43 -19.87 -19.67
CA ASN A 123 -10.88 -20.09 -18.29
C ASN A 123 -10.64 -18.85 -17.41
N LYS A 124 -9.45 -18.25 -17.49
CA LYS A 124 -9.14 -17.03 -16.72
C LYS A 124 -9.98 -15.85 -17.19
N MET A 125 -10.09 -15.65 -18.49
CA MET A 125 -10.90 -14.56 -19.05
C MET A 125 -12.38 -14.71 -18.71
N LYS A 126 -12.90 -15.95 -18.70
CA LYS A 126 -14.26 -16.25 -18.21
C LYS A 126 -14.41 -15.85 -16.76
N PHE A 127 -13.48 -16.22 -15.88
CA PHE A 127 -13.52 -15.81 -14.48
C PHE A 127 -13.56 -14.28 -14.33
N PHE A 128 -12.62 -13.57 -14.96
CA PHE A 128 -12.50 -12.12 -14.83
C PHE A 128 -13.74 -11.39 -15.36
N ARG A 129 -14.28 -11.82 -16.50
CA ARG A 129 -15.47 -11.19 -17.10
C ARG A 129 -16.73 -11.45 -16.27
N SER A 130 -16.96 -12.70 -15.87
CA SER A 130 -18.13 -13.10 -15.09
C SER A 130 -18.14 -12.49 -13.68
N ASN A 131 -16.96 -12.21 -13.12
CA ASN A 131 -16.82 -11.63 -11.78
C ASN A 131 -16.41 -10.15 -11.80
N SER A 132 -16.53 -9.46 -12.94
CA SER A 132 -16.14 -8.05 -13.08
C SER A 132 -16.81 -7.14 -12.04
N SER A 133 -18.10 -7.31 -11.78
CA SER A 133 -18.82 -6.54 -10.75
C SER A 133 -18.32 -6.81 -9.33
N GLN A 134 -17.85 -8.03 -9.05
CA GLN A 134 -17.25 -8.37 -7.76
C GLN A 134 -15.85 -7.78 -7.64
N LEU A 135 -15.05 -7.78 -8.71
CA LEU A 135 -13.74 -7.12 -8.74
C LEU A 135 -13.84 -5.63 -8.44
N VAL A 136 -14.84 -4.94 -9.01
CA VAL A 136 -15.12 -3.53 -8.69
C VAL A 136 -15.32 -3.34 -7.18
N LYS A 137 -16.20 -4.13 -6.57
CA LYS A 137 -16.46 -4.07 -5.11
C LYS A 137 -15.23 -4.41 -4.27
N ILE A 138 -14.40 -5.35 -4.72
CA ILE A 138 -13.14 -5.69 -4.06
C ILE A 138 -12.19 -4.49 -4.08
N PHE A 139 -12.10 -3.77 -5.21
CA PHE A 139 -11.28 -2.56 -5.28
C PHE A 139 -11.89 -1.40 -4.48
N ASP A 140 -13.21 -1.26 -4.43
CA ASP A 140 -13.88 -0.29 -3.56
C ASP A 140 -13.55 -0.58 -2.08
N MET A 141 -13.63 -1.84 -1.68
CA MET A 141 -13.23 -2.28 -0.34
C MET A 141 -11.75 -2.00 -0.07
N GLN A 142 -10.87 -2.27 -1.05
CA GLN A 142 -9.45 -1.97 -0.94
C GLN A 142 -9.21 -0.46 -0.73
N ASN A 143 -9.93 0.40 -1.45
CA ASN A 143 -9.82 1.85 -1.29
C ASN A 143 -10.25 2.30 0.11
N LEU A 144 -11.38 1.80 0.62
CA LEU A 144 -11.83 2.11 1.98
C LEU A 144 -10.81 1.70 3.06
N LEU A 145 -10.17 0.53 2.89
CA LEU A 145 -9.11 0.08 3.79
C LEU A 145 -7.84 0.93 3.67
N VAL A 146 -7.51 1.40 2.47
CA VAL A 146 -6.41 2.34 2.26
C VAL A 146 -6.72 3.69 2.93
N ASP A 147 -7.93 4.21 2.78
CA ASP A 147 -8.35 5.47 3.40
C ASP A 147 -8.30 5.40 4.93
N ALA A 148 -8.82 4.31 5.52
CA ALA A 148 -8.72 4.08 6.97
C ALA A 148 -7.25 4.04 7.43
N LYS A 149 -6.40 3.33 6.69
CA LYS A 149 -4.96 3.27 6.97
C LYS A 149 -4.30 4.65 6.88
N GLU A 150 -4.63 5.44 5.85
CA GLU A 150 -4.11 6.80 5.67
C GLU A 150 -4.50 7.72 6.84
N LEU A 151 -5.72 7.62 7.37
CA LEU A 151 -6.13 8.38 8.56
C LEU A 151 -5.27 8.06 9.78
N ILE A 152 -4.94 6.79 9.99
CA ILE A 152 -4.05 6.35 11.07
C ILE A 152 -2.64 6.90 10.85
N ILE A 153 -2.09 6.73 9.65
CA ILE A 153 -0.74 7.18 9.31
C ILE A 153 -0.62 8.70 9.53
N ARG A 154 -1.53 9.50 8.96
CA ARG A 154 -1.53 10.97 9.13
C ARG A 154 -1.65 11.38 10.59
N LYS A 155 -2.37 10.61 11.42
CA LYS A 155 -2.47 10.89 12.85
C LYS A 155 -1.16 10.63 13.58
N LEU A 156 -0.49 9.52 13.26
CA LEU A 156 0.81 9.18 13.80
C LEU A 156 1.91 10.14 13.32
N GLU A 157 1.83 10.64 12.08
CA GLU A 157 2.74 11.68 11.56
C GLU A 157 2.60 13.00 12.32
N LYS A 158 1.38 13.36 12.77
CA LYS A 158 1.13 14.58 13.56
C LYS A 158 1.77 14.55 14.94
N SER A 159 2.16 13.39 15.48
CA SER A 159 2.90 13.31 16.75
C SER A 159 4.38 13.70 16.61
N LYS A 160 4.70 14.63 15.70
CA LYS A 160 6.04 15.14 15.41
C LYS A 160 6.80 15.38 16.71
N GLY A 161 7.97 14.74 16.82
CA GLY A 161 8.86 14.81 17.99
C GLY A 161 9.45 13.48 18.43
N LEU A 162 8.90 12.34 17.96
CA LEU A 162 9.36 10.99 18.32
C LEU A 162 10.60 10.53 17.54
N MET A 163 10.69 10.78 16.22
CA MET A 163 11.83 10.41 15.38
C MET A 163 11.93 11.35 14.17
N ASP A 164 12.97 12.18 14.11
CA ASP A 164 13.37 12.84 12.86
C ASP A 164 14.09 11.79 12.00
N THR A 165 13.46 11.31 10.95
CA THR A 165 14.13 10.47 9.95
C THR A 165 14.76 11.37 8.89
N PHE A 166 15.88 10.94 8.29
CA PHE A 166 16.62 11.76 7.33
C PHE A 166 16.79 11.03 6.01
N VAL A 167 16.57 11.74 4.89
CA VAL A 167 16.94 11.25 3.55
C VAL A 167 18.21 11.97 3.11
N ARG A 168 19.16 11.21 2.54
CA ARG A 168 20.38 11.77 1.94
C ARG A 168 20.01 12.45 0.61
N THR A 169 20.45 13.68 0.44
CA THR A 169 20.36 14.49 -0.78
C THR A 169 21.77 14.81 -1.28
N ASN A 170 21.89 15.37 -2.49
CA ASN A 170 23.19 15.75 -3.06
C ASN A 170 23.96 16.77 -2.21
N ASN A 171 23.26 17.56 -1.38
CA ASN A 171 23.83 18.64 -0.58
C ASN A 171 23.77 18.39 0.95
N GLY A 172 23.51 17.15 1.39
CA GLY A 172 23.43 16.79 2.83
C GLY A 172 22.19 15.98 3.19
N TYR A 173 21.73 16.06 4.44
CA TYR A 173 20.56 15.32 4.93
C TYR A 173 19.34 16.22 5.05
N ARG A 174 18.18 15.76 4.59
CA ARG A 174 16.89 16.44 4.76
C ARG A 174 16.02 15.65 5.71
N VAL A 175 15.45 16.32 6.73
CA VAL A 175 14.42 15.72 7.60
C VAL A 175 13.24 15.28 6.74
N THR A 176 12.82 14.03 6.91
CA THR A 176 11.67 13.41 6.26
C THR A 176 10.74 12.84 7.32
N GLN A 177 9.53 12.50 6.91
CA GLN A 177 8.61 11.77 7.79
C GLN A 177 9.03 10.30 7.87
N PRO A 178 8.75 9.59 8.98
CA PRO A 178 8.99 8.15 9.06
C PRO A 178 8.33 7.42 7.87
N GLU A 179 9.05 6.50 7.22
CA GLU A 179 8.53 5.74 6.05
C GLU A 179 7.27 4.91 6.36
N GLY A 180 7.00 4.71 7.65
CA GLY A 180 5.84 4.01 8.14
C GLY A 180 5.96 3.69 9.62
N PHE A 181 4.86 3.21 10.19
CA PHE A 181 4.73 2.84 11.58
C PHE A 181 4.60 1.32 11.71
N VAL A 182 4.99 0.75 12.85
CA VAL A 182 4.75 -0.66 13.15
C VAL A 182 3.70 -0.73 14.25
N ALA A 183 2.58 -1.38 13.96
CA ALA A 183 1.57 -1.74 14.94
C ALA A 183 1.88 -3.14 15.45
N VAL A 184 1.96 -3.32 16.76
CA VAL A 184 2.18 -4.64 17.39
C VAL A 184 0.93 -4.97 18.20
N ASP A 185 0.35 -6.15 17.98
CA ASP A 185 -0.75 -6.63 18.80
C ASP A 185 -0.26 -7.10 20.17
N HIS A 186 -1.18 -7.31 21.12
CA HIS A 186 -0.86 -7.78 22.47
C HIS A 186 -0.25 -9.19 22.50
N MET A 187 -0.28 -9.91 21.38
CA MET A 187 0.30 -11.25 21.21
C MET A 187 1.66 -11.21 20.49
N GLY A 188 2.19 -10.02 20.18
CA GLY A 188 3.48 -9.81 19.53
C GLY A 188 3.47 -9.87 17.99
N LYS A 189 2.31 -9.97 17.33
CA LYS A 189 2.25 -9.89 15.86
C LYS A 189 2.40 -8.44 15.42
N ALA A 190 3.37 -8.20 14.56
CA ALA A 190 3.67 -6.87 14.02
C ALA A 190 3.12 -6.70 12.60
N VAL A 191 2.50 -5.55 12.33
CA VAL A 191 2.05 -5.11 11.01
C VAL A 191 2.64 -3.74 10.72
N LYS A 192 3.30 -3.60 9.57
CA LYS A 192 3.84 -2.31 9.11
C LYS A 192 2.75 -1.53 8.36
N LEU A 193 2.49 -0.31 8.82
CA LEU A 193 1.60 0.68 8.20
C LEU A 193 2.46 1.69 7.44
N VAL A 194 2.30 1.74 6.13
CA VAL A 194 3.12 2.55 5.23
C VAL A 194 2.22 3.33 4.27
N ASP A 195 2.51 4.60 4.02
CA ASP A 195 1.92 5.29 2.86
C ASP A 195 2.54 4.69 1.60
N ARG A 196 1.72 4.00 0.80
CA ARG A 196 2.23 3.24 -0.33
C ARG A 196 2.74 4.12 -1.46
N LEU A 197 2.16 5.30 -1.67
CA LEU A 197 2.56 6.20 -2.76
C LEU A 197 3.88 6.88 -2.40
N GLU A 198 3.98 7.42 -1.19
CA GLU A 198 5.22 8.02 -0.73
C GLU A 198 6.35 7.00 -0.63
N PHE A 199 6.09 5.81 -0.08
CA PHE A 199 7.07 4.74 0.00
C PHE A 199 7.55 4.28 -1.37
N ALA A 200 6.62 4.07 -2.33
CA ALA A 200 6.99 3.69 -3.69
C ALA A 200 7.85 4.78 -4.34
N HIS A 201 7.41 6.05 -4.28
CA HIS A 201 8.15 7.17 -4.82
C HIS A 201 9.58 7.19 -4.25
N GLN A 202 9.73 7.20 -2.92
CA GLN A 202 11.06 7.20 -2.28
C GLN A 202 11.92 6.00 -2.72
N ASN A 203 11.37 4.78 -2.81
CA ASN A 203 12.14 3.60 -3.22
C ASN A 203 12.54 3.59 -4.71
N PHE A 204 11.77 4.25 -5.58
CA PHE A 204 12.07 4.32 -7.01
C PHE A 204 12.89 5.56 -7.40
N THR A 205 12.77 6.67 -6.67
CA THR A 205 13.49 7.92 -6.94
C THR A 205 14.72 8.13 -6.07
N ALA A 206 14.87 7.43 -4.94
CA ALA A 206 16.06 7.54 -4.12
C ALA A 206 17.30 7.12 -4.94
N ALA A 207 18.39 7.86 -4.77
CA ALA A 207 19.67 7.52 -5.35
C ALA A 207 20.09 6.12 -4.86
N LYS A 208 20.10 5.14 -5.77
CA LYS A 208 20.43 3.73 -5.48
C LYS A 208 21.93 3.47 -5.42
N ASN A 209 22.75 4.51 -5.62
CA ASN A 209 24.20 4.41 -5.50
C ASN A 209 24.56 4.35 -4.02
N TRP A 210 24.52 3.13 -3.49
CA TRP A 210 25.10 2.80 -2.20
C TRP A 210 26.62 2.54 -2.28
N ASP A 211 27.25 2.86 -3.42
CA ASP A 211 28.68 2.64 -3.58
C ASP A 211 29.54 3.82 -3.11
N LYS A 212 30.29 3.45 -2.05
CA LYS A 212 31.53 3.96 -1.44
C LYS A 212 31.44 5.19 -0.53
#